data_AF-A0A949YQB1-F1
#
_entry.id   AF-A0A949YQB1-F1
#
_cell.length_a   1.000
_cell.length_b   1.000
_cell.length_c   1.000
_cell.angle_alpha   90.00
_cell.angle_beta   90.00
_cell.angle_gamma   90.00
#
_symmetry.space_group_name_H-M   'P 1'
#
loop_
_entity.id
_entity.type
_entity.pdbx_description
1 polymer ?
#
loop_
_entity_poly.entity_id
_entity_poly.type
_entity_poly.pdbx_seq_one_letter_code
_entity_poly.pdbx_strand_id
1 'polypeptide(L)'
;MLATVAKYLRLLAHLARYTLNRELAFRGNFLVKVSVEVLWLGIMIAFYRTVFARTSNVASWSEPDYFFFVGCYFALNGLVETLFFENCNEFAELVRTGDLDFLLLRPIDEQFLVSLRRIDWGTAPNVLMGAALMVIALVQKGWEFDLVRVVTFLVTMAAGTAIAYSFMLILTTFTVWMVRNQSLMEMWWMFSSLARYPKE
;
A
#
# COMPACT_ATOMS: atom_id res chain seq x y z
N MET A 1 0.53 22.00 18.07
CA MET A 1 0.11 21.04 17.04
C MET A 1 0.94 21.13 15.76
N LEU A 2 0.96 22.25 15.02
CA LEU A 2 1.72 22.36 13.76
C LEU A 2 3.23 22.10 13.89
N ALA A 3 3.88 22.59 14.95
CA ALA A 3 5.30 22.33 15.21
C ALA A 3 5.58 20.84 15.49
N THR A 4 4.64 20.15 16.15
CA THR A 4 4.69 18.71 16.42
C THR A 4 4.53 17.91 15.13
N VAL A 5 3.54 18.25 14.30
CA VAL A 5 3.33 17.63 12.98
C VAL A 5 4.55 17.84 12.08
N ALA A 6 5.12 19.05 12.04
CA ALA A 6 6.34 19.34 11.30
C ALA A 6 7.57 18.59 11.83
N LYS A 7 7.62 18.25 13.13
CA LYS A 7 8.66 17.39 13.70
C LYS A 7 8.49 15.95 13.20
N TYR A 8 7.28 15.39 13.25
CA TYR A 8 6.99 14.03 12.78
C TYR A 8 7.19 13.88 11.27
N LEU A 9 6.80 14.86 10.46
CA LEU A 9 7.05 14.86 9.01
C LEU A 9 8.54 14.93 8.69
N ARG A 10 9.32 15.74 9.43
CA ARG A 10 10.79 15.76 9.29
C ARG A 10 11.41 14.42 9.67
N LEU A 11 10.93 13.82 10.76
CA LEU A 11 11.37 12.49 11.19
C LEU A 11 11.07 11.43 10.13
N LEU A 12 9.85 11.43 9.58
CA LEU A 12 9.44 10.56 8.48
C LEU A 12 10.37 10.75 7.27
N ALA A 13 10.64 11.99 6.87
CA ALA A 13 11.54 12.28 5.75
C ALA A 13 12.97 11.77 6.00
N HIS A 14 13.48 11.87 7.23
CA HIS A 14 14.78 11.31 7.59
C HIS A 14 14.79 9.78 7.55
N LEU A 15 13.75 9.11 8.06
CA LEU A 15 13.59 7.66 8.00
C LEU A 15 13.44 7.17 6.55
N ALA A 16 12.67 7.89 5.75
CA ALA A 16 12.48 7.64 4.33
C ALA A 16 13.81 7.74 3.58
N ARG A 17 14.61 8.78 3.84
CA ARG A 17 15.95 8.93 3.23
C ARG A 17 16.93 7.84 3.69
N TYR A 18 16.88 7.47 4.97
CA TYR A 18 17.72 6.40 5.51
C TYR A 18 17.41 5.04 4.88
N THR A 19 16.12 4.69 4.80
CA THR A 19 15.67 3.45 4.15
C THR A 19 15.98 3.43 2.67
N LEU A 20 15.79 4.55 1.97
CA LEU A 20 16.15 4.68 0.56
C LEU A 20 17.64 4.45 0.33
N ASN A 21 18.51 5.08 1.14
CA ASN A 21 19.96 4.90 1.02
C ASN A 21 20.37 3.44 1.27
N ARG A 22 19.70 2.76 2.20
CA ARG A 22 19.93 1.34 2.50
C ARG A 22 19.52 0.45 1.33
N GLU A 23 18.38 0.72 0.70
CA GLU A 23 17.94 -0.03 -0.48
C GLU A 23 18.82 0.24 -1.70
N LEU A 24 19.21 1.49 -1.93
CA LEU A 24 20.11 1.88 -3.01
C LEU A 24 21.55 1.38 -2.82
N ALA A 25 21.93 0.94 -1.62
CA ALA A 25 23.18 0.21 -1.43
C ALA A 25 23.13 -1.16 -2.14
N PHE A 26 21.94 -1.80 -2.19
CA PHE A 26 21.68 -3.06 -2.86
C PHE A 26 20.85 -2.86 -4.14
N ARG A 27 21.40 -2.07 -5.08
CA ARG A 27 20.73 -1.65 -6.33
C ARG A 27 20.09 -2.79 -7.13
N GLY A 28 20.75 -3.95 -7.18
CA GLY A 28 20.22 -5.12 -7.87
C GLY A 28 18.91 -5.62 -7.28
N ASN A 29 18.84 -5.73 -5.95
CA ASN A 29 17.61 -6.15 -5.25
C ASN A 29 16.49 -5.13 -5.45
N PHE A 30 16.81 -3.83 -5.36
CA PHE A 30 15.85 -2.77 -5.62
C PHE A 30 15.28 -2.84 -7.04
N LEU A 31 16.14 -2.98 -8.06
CA LEU A 31 15.70 -3.04 -9.46
C LEU A 31 14.83 -4.28 -9.72
N VAL A 32 15.18 -5.43 -9.12
CA VAL A 32 14.38 -6.66 -9.22
C VAL A 32 13.01 -6.46 -8.58
N LYS A 33 12.94 -5.91 -7.35
CA LYS A 33 11.66 -5.62 -6.68
C LYS A 33 10.76 -4.75 -7.56
N VAL A 34 11.27 -3.61 -8.04
CA VAL A 34 10.49 -2.70 -8.90
C VAL A 34 10.05 -3.39 -10.20
N SER A 35 10.93 -4.20 -10.79
CA SER A 35 10.61 -4.93 -12.02
C SER A 35 9.51 -5.97 -11.82
N VAL A 36 9.50 -6.67 -10.67
CA VAL A 36 8.43 -7.61 -10.32
C VAL A 36 7.10 -6.90 -10.20
N GLU A 37 7.06 -5.74 -9.54
CA GLU A 37 5.84 -4.94 -9.41
C GLU A 37 5.30 -4.45 -10.76
N VAL A 38 6.20 -3.95 -11.62
CA VAL A 38 5.86 -3.53 -12.99
C VAL A 38 5.32 -4.69 -13.82
N LEU A 39 5.99 -5.84 -13.76
CA LEU A 39 5.55 -7.05 -14.47
C LEU A 39 4.19 -7.52 -13.94
N TRP A 40 3.96 -7.45 -12.63
CA TRP A 40 2.69 -7.86 -12.03
C TRP A 40 1.51 -7.02 -12.53
N LEU A 41 1.67 -5.68 -12.54
CA LEU A 41 0.66 -4.81 -13.14
C LEU A 41 0.47 -5.10 -14.64
N GLY A 42 1.57 -5.30 -15.37
CA GLY A 42 1.53 -5.62 -16.80
C GLY A 42 0.76 -6.91 -17.09
N ILE A 43 0.98 -7.95 -16.30
CA ILE A 43 0.23 -9.22 -16.37
C ILE A 43 -1.25 -8.98 -16.08
N MET A 44 -1.58 -8.22 -15.03
CA MET A 44 -2.98 -7.90 -14.72
C MET A 44 -3.66 -7.16 -15.87
N ILE A 45 -3.02 -6.13 -16.42
CA ILE A 45 -3.56 -5.36 -17.55
C ILE A 45 -3.75 -6.26 -18.77
N ALA A 46 -2.75 -7.08 -19.12
CA ALA A 46 -2.83 -8.00 -20.26
C ALA A 46 -3.95 -9.03 -20.09
N PHE A 47 -4.11 -9.56 -18.87
CA PHE A 47 -5.18 -10.47 -18.52
C PHE A 47 -6.55 -9.82 -18.76
N TYR A 48 -6.81 -8.64 -18.20
CA TYR A 48 -8.11 -7.99 -18.38
C TYR A 48 -8.38 -7.53 -19.81
N ARG A 49 -7.37 -7.04 -20.53
CA ARG A 49 -7.53 -6.76 -21.97
C ARG A 49 -7.94 -7.98 -22.77
N THR A 50 -7.38 -9.15 -22.44
CA THR A 50 -7.74 -10.41 -23.10
C THR A 50 -9.18 -10.82 -22.78
N VAL A 51 -9.63 -10.58 -21.56
CA VAL A 51 -11.02 -10.83 -21.14
C VAL A 51 -11.99 -9.90 -21.87
N PHE A 52 -11.75 -8.58 -21.87
CA PHE A 52 -12.60 -7.61 -22.57
C PHE A 52 -12.57 -7.76 -24.10
N ALA A 53 -11.51 -8.34 -24.67
CA ALA A 53 -11.49 -8.69 -26.09
C ALA A 53 -12.49 -9.80 -26.47
N ARG A 54 -12.95 -10.60 -25.51
CA ARG A 54 -13.94 -11.67 -25.71
C ARG A 54 -15.32 -11.33 -25.13
N THR A 55 -15.42 -10.29 -24.31
CA THR A 55 -16.67 -9.93 -23.63
C THR A 55 -16.80 -8.41 -23.57
N SER A 56 -17.88 -7.87 -24.13
CA SER A 56 -18.11 -6.43 -24.20
C SER A 56 -18.36 -5.76 -22.84
N ASN A 57 -18.88 -6.50 -21.85
CA ASN A 57 -19.09 -6.04 -20.48
C ASN A 57 -18.85 -7.17 -19.48
N VAL A 58 -18.04 -6.92 -18.45
CA VAL A 58 -17.88 -7.85 -17.32
C VAL A 58 -18.66 -7.28 -16.14
N ALA A 59 -19.70 -7.98 -15.69
CA ALA A 59 -20.51 -7.60 -14.53
C ALA A 59 -20.99 -6.13 -14.51
N SER A 60 -21.40 -5.59 -15.67
CA SER A 60 -21.83 -4.17 -15.87
C SER A 60 -20.72 -3.11 -15.86
N TRP A 61 -19.45 -3.50 -15.77
CA TRP A 61 -18.31 -2.58 -15.84
C TRP A 61 -17.83 -2.41 -17.28
N SER A 62 -17.65 -1.15 -17.70
CA SER A 62 -16.96 -0.84 -18.96
C SER A 62 -15.45 -1.05 -18.81
N GLU A 63 -14.74 -1.29 -19.91
CA GLU A 63 -13.28 -1.49 -19.90
C GLU A 63 -12.54 -0.34 -19.16
N PRO A 64 -12.83 0.96 -19.40
CA PRO A 64 -12.19 2.05 -18.66
C PRO A 64 -12.52 2.05 -17.17
N ASP A 65 -13.76 1.72 -16.78
CA ASP A 65 -14.15 1.70 -15.37
C ASP A 65 -13.43 0.58 -14.60
N TYR A 66 -13.22 -0.56 -15.25
CA TYR A 66 -12.45 -1.65 -14.69
C TYR A 66 -10.98 -1.27 -14.49
N PHE A 67 -10.35 -0.62 -15.47
CA PHE A 67 -8.97 -0.14 -15.33
C PHE A 67 -8.81 0.92 -14.24
N PHE A 68 -9.81 1.79 -14.07
CA PHE A 68 -9.82 2.74 -12.96
C PHE A 68 -9.83 2.01 -11.61
N PHE A 69 -10.68 0.99 -11.46
CA PHE A 69 -10.73 0.16 -10.25
C PHE A 69 -9.40 -0.57 -9.98
N VAL A 70 -8.79 -1.16 -11.01
CA VAL A 70 -7.47 -1.79 -10.90
C VAL A 70 -6.41 -0.77 -10.44
N GLY A 71 -6.43 0.44 -11.00
CA GLY A 71 -5.53 1.51 -10.58
C GLY A 71 -5.73 1.90 -9.12
N CYS A 72 -6.98 1.98 -8.65
CA CYS A 72 -7.30 2.22 -7.24
C CYS A 72 -6.75 1.11 -6.34
N TYR A 73 -6.94 -0.16 -6.73
CA TYR A 73 -6.44 -1.32 -5.99
C TYR A 73 -4.91 -1.29 -5.86
N PHE A 74 -4.18 -1.02 -6.94
CA PHE A 74 -2.72 -0.92 -6.91
C PHE A 74 -2.24 0.28 -6.10
N ALA A 75 -2.91 1.42 -6.19
CA ALA A 75 -2.54 2.60 -5.42
C ALA A 75 -2.77 2.38 -3.91
N LEU A 76 -3.87 1.73 -3.53
CA LEU A 76 -4.17 1.43 -2.13
C LEU A 76 -3.21 0.38 -1.57
N ASN A 77 -3.00 -0.74 -2.28
CA ASN A 77 -2.06 -1.77 -1.83
C ASN A 77 -0.63 -1.22 -1.79
N GLY A 78 -0.18 -0.51 -2.81
CA GLY A 78 1.13 0.12 -2.82
C GLY A 78 1.33 1.05 -1.63
N LEU A 79 0.33 1.87 -1.28
CA LEU A 79 0.42 2.77 -0.13
C LEU A 79 0.54 1.99 1.19
N VAL A 80 -0.23 0.92 1.35
CA VAL A 80 -0.18 0.09 2.56
C VAL A 80 1.12 -0.71 2.64
N GLU A 81 1.58 -1.27 1.53
CA GLU A 81 2.80 -2.06 1.45
C GLU A 81 4.05 -1.22 1.71
N THR A 82 4.14 -0.06 1.05
CA THR A 82 5.27 0.87 1.18
C THR A 82 5.38 1.42 2.60
N LEU A 83 4.26 1.71 3.27
CA LEU A 83 4.27 2.39 4.57
C LEU A 83 4.19 1.45 5.77
N PHE A 84 3.33 0.43 5.71
CA PHE A 84 2.92 -0.31 6.92
C PHE A 84 3.31 -1.79 6.89
N PHE A 85 3.35 -2.42 5.72
CA PHE A 85 3.46 -3.88 5.62
C PHE A 85 4.78 -4.43 6.18
N GLU A 86 5.94 -3.89 5.77
CA GLU A 86 7.24 -4.36 6.30
C GLU A 86 7.34 -4.11 7.81
N ASN A 87 6.83 -2.98 8.29
CA ASN A 87 6.81 -2.63 9.71
C ASN A 87 5.96 -3.59 10.54
N CYS A 88 4.75 -3.92 10.08
CA CYS A 88 3.86 -4.86 10.75
C CYS A 88 4.43 -6.29 10.76
N ASN A 89 5.16 -6.68 9.71
CA ASN A 89 5.83 -7.97 9.65
C ASN A 89 7.00 -8.05 10.65
N GLU A 90 7.85 -7.02 10.65
CA GLU A 90 9.01 -6.93 11.54
C GLU A 90 8.61 -6.79 13.01
N PHE A 91 7.45 -6.18 13.31
CA PHE A 91 6.94 -6.08 14.68
C PHE A 91 6.86 -7.43 15.39
N ALA A 92 6.44 -8.48 14.68
CA ALA A 92 6.41 -9.83 15.24
C ALA A 92 7.79 -10.34 15.65
N GLU A 93 8.80 -10.02 14.85
CA GLU A 93 10.18 -10.38 15.15
C GLU A 93 10.74 -9.57 16.32
N LEU A 94 10.34 -8.30 16.46
CA LEU A 94 10.71 -7.45 17.60
C LEU A 94 10.14 -7.99 18.91
N VAL A 95 8.87 -8.44 18.92
CA VAL A 95 8.25 -9.09 20.08
C VAL A 95 8.99 -10.37 20.42
N ARG A 96 9.29 -11.21 19.42
CA ARG A 96 9.98 -12.49 19.61
C ARG A 96 11.41 -12.34 20.14
N THR A 97 12.12 -11.30 19.70
CA THR A 97 13.53 -11.06 20.06
C THR A 97 13.64 -10.26 21.37
N GLY A 98 12.56 -9.62 21.84
CA GLY A 98 12.56 -8.73 23.00
C GLY A 98 13.04 -7.30 22.69
N ASP A 99 13.29 -6.99 21.41
CA ASP A 99 13.76 -5.68 20.98
C ASP A 99 12.67 -4.59 21.01
N LEU A 100 11.42 -5.00 21.21
CA LEU A 100 10.30 -4.07 21.37
C LEU A 100 10.51 -3.14 22.57
N ASP A 101 11.08 -3.63 23.67
CA ASP A 101 11.29 -2.82 24.88
C ASP A 101 12.26 -1.66 24.62
N PHE A 102 13.31 -1.87 23.82
CA PHE A 102 14.21 -0.81 23.39
C PHE A 102 13.55 0.22 22.48
N LEU A 103 12.49 -0.19 21.77
CA LEU A 103 11.69 0.69 20.93
C LEU A 103 10.84 1.63 21.79
N LEU A 104 10.21 1.08 22.84
CA LEU A 104 9.34 1.80 23.77
C LEU A 104 10.09 2.79 24.66
N LEU A 105 11.38 2.56 24.91
CA LEU A 105 12.23 3.49 25.67
C LEU A 105 12.59 4.77 24.90
N ARG A 106 12.28 4.85 23.59
CA ARG A 106 12.59 6.04 22.78
C ARG A 106 11.56 7.14 23.05
N PRO A 107 11.98 8.42 23.19
CA PRO A 107 11.07 9.53 23.48
C PRO A 107 10.31 10.01 22.22
N ILE A 108 9.61 9.10 21.56
CA ILE A 108 8.80 9.29 20.35
C ILE A 108 7.55 8.42 20.49
N ASP A 109 6.42 8.89 19.97
CA ASP A 109 5.18 8.12 19.91
C ASP A 109 5.41 6.69 19.39
N GLU A 110 4.96 5.72 20.18
CA GLU A 110 5.24 4.30 19.96
C GLU A 110 4.51 3.79 18.73
N GLN A 111 3.29 4.28 18.48
CA GLN A 111 2.49 3.89 17.31
C GLN A 111 3.16 4.38 16.01
N PHE A 112 3.64 5.62 15.98
CA PHE A 112 4.39 6.15 14.85
C PHE A 112 5.65 5.32 14.56
N LEU A 113 6.40 4.99 15.62
CA LEU A 113 7.66 4.29 15.48
C LEU A 113 7.50 2.80 15.17
N VAL A 114 6.39 2.18 15.57
CA VAL A 114 6.03 0.82 15.15
C VAL A 114 5.52 0.80 13.71
N SER A 115 4.80 1.84 13.26
CA SER A 115 4.08 1.78 11.97
C SER A 115 4.87 2.34 10.78
N LEU A 116 5.78 3.30 11.00
CA LEU A 116 6.41 4.09 9.92
C LEU A 116 7.95 4.10 9.99
N ARG A 117 8.55 3.11 10.65
CA ARG A 117 10.01 3.04 10.84
C ARG A 117 10.75 2.74 9.55
N ARG A 118 10.25 1.79 8.77
CA ARG A 118 10.80 1.37 7.49
C ARG A 118 9.81 1.70 6.37
N ILE A 119 10.30 2.36 5.34
CA ILE A 119 9.53 2.58 4.12
C ILE A 119 10.15 1.68 3.05
N ASP A 120 9.35 0.79 2.46
CA ASP A 120 9.81 -0.08 1.36
C ASP A 120 9.67 0.70 0.05
N TRP A 121 10.80 1.18 -0.47
CA TRP A 121 10.81 1.95 -1.71
C TRP A 121 10.63 1.06 -2.95
N GLY A 122 10.74 -0.26 -2.80
CA GLY A 122 10.51 -1.21 -3.88
C GLY A 122 9.04 -1.28 -4.33
N THR A 123 8.09 -1.08 -3.42
CA THR A 123 6.64 -1.10 -3.70
C THR A 123 6.06 0.29 -3.95
N ALA A 124 6.80 1.36 -3.65
CA ALA A 124 6.38 2.73 -3.91
C ALA A 124 5.96 3.01 -5.38
N PRO A 125 6.60 2.40 -6.40
CA PRO A 125 6.16 2.51 -7.78
C PRO A 125 4.71 2.05 -8.03
N ASN A 126 4.17 1.12 -7.24
CA ASN A 126 2.76 0.69 -7.37
C ASN A 126 1.78 1.84 -7.19
N VAL A 127 2.09 2.78 -6.28
CA VAL A 127 1.26 3.98 -6.08
C VAL A 127 1.26 4.85 -7.33
N LEU A 128 2.44 5.07 -7.92
CA LEU A 128 2.60 5.87 -9.13
C LEU A 128 1.96 5.20 -10.34
N MET A 129 2.16 3.89 -10.49
CA MET A 129 1.60 3.11 -11.58
C MET A 129 0.07 3.00 -11.48
N GLY A 130 -0.46 2.78 -10.27
CA GLY A 130 -1.90 2.80 -10.01
C GLY A 130 -2.51 4.17 -10.33
N ALA A 131 -1.85 5.25 -9.90
CA ALA A 131 -2.26 6.63 -10.24
C ALA A 131 -2.24 6.89 -11.76
N ALA A 132 -1.17 6.47 -12.45
CA ALA A 132 -1.08 6.60 -13.90
C ALA A 132 -2.21 5.84 -14.61
N LEU A 133 -2.51 4.61 -14.17
CA LEU A 133 -3.58 3.80 -14.74
C LEU A 133 -4.96 4.45 -14.52
N MET A 134 -5.22 5.02 -13.34
CA MET A 134 -6.44 5.77 -13.05
C MET A 134 -6.60 6.97 -13.99
N VAL A 135 -5.55 7.76 -14.19
CA VAL A 135 -5.59 8.92 -15.10
C VAL A 135 -5.84 8.49 -16.54
N ILE A 136 -5.18 7.44 -17.02
CA ILE A 136 -5.37 6.90 -18.38
C ILE A 136 -6.83 6.44 -18.57
N ALA A 137 -7.41 5.76 -17.58
CA ALA A 137 -8.80 5.31 -17.61
C ALA A 137 -9.80 6.49 -17.68
N LEU A 138 -9.57 7.55 -16.89
CA LEU A 138 -10.42 8.75 -16.90
C LEU A 138 -10.37 9.49 -18.24
N VAL A 139 -9.18 9.60 -18.84
CA VAL A 139 -9.00 10.22 -20.17
C VAL A 139 -9.70 9.40 -21.25
N GLN A 140 -9.60 8.08 -21.22
CA GLN A 140 -10.29 7.20 -22.19
C GLN A 140 -11.81 7.29 -22.06
N LYS A 141 -12.33 7.49 -20.86
CA LYS A 141 -13.76 7.67 -20.61
C LYS A 141 -14.28 9.06 -21.05
N GLY A 142 -13.39 10.02 -21.33
CA GLY A 142 -13.77 11.40 -21.63
C GLY A 142 -14.41 12.10 -20.43
N TRP A 143 -13.95 11.78 -19.21
CA TRP A 143 -14.56 12.30 -18.00
C TRP A 143 -14.31 13.80 -17.82
N GLU A 144 -15.35 14.54 -17.46
CA GLU A 144 -15.24 15.97 -17.12
C GLU A 144 -14.64 16.14 -15.72
N PHE A 145 -13.60 16.96 -15.62
CA PHE A 145 -12.95 17.26 -14.35
C PHE A 145 -13.89 18.06 -13.44
N ASP A 146 -14.40 17.38 -12.42
CA ASP A 146 -15.16 17.99 -11.33
C ASP A 146 -14.36 17.91 -10.01
N LEU A 147 -14.05 19.07 -9.44
CA LEU A 147 -13.27 19.20 -8.21
C LEU A 147 -13.93 18.45 -7.04
N VAL A 148 -15.26 18.46 -6.96
CA VAL A 148 -16.00 17.82 -5.87
C VAL A 148 -15.79 16.30 -5.90
N ARG A 149 -15.86 15.70 -7.10
CA ARG A 149 -15.63 14.25 -7.29
C ARG A 149 -14.19 13.85 -6.99
N VAL A 150 -13.20 14.66 -7.39
CA VAL A 150 -11.79 14.40 -7.07
C VAL A 150 -11.57 14.43 -5.56
N VAL A 151 -12.06 15.45 -4.87
CA VAL A 151 -11.92 15.56 -3.40
C VAL A 151 -12.63 14.40 -2.71
N THR A 152 -13.85 14.07 -3.14
CA THR A 152 -14.60 12.93 -2.59
C THR A 152 -13.83 11.62 -2.77
N PHE A 153 -13.23 11.39 -3.94
CA PHE A 153 -12.40 10.22 -4.22
C PHE A 153 -11.15 10.18 -3.32
N LEU A 154 -10.46 11.30 -3.12
CA LEU A 154 -9.30 11.35 -2.24
C LEU A 154 -9.66 11.07 -0.78
N VAL A 155 -10.82 11.56 -0.33
CA VAL A 155 -11.33 11.29 1.02
C VAL A 155 -11.69 9.83 1.18
N THR A 156 -12.40 9.22 0.21
CA THR A 156 -12.74 7.79 0.28
C THR A 156 -11.51 6.90 0.18
N MET A 157 -10.53 7.28 -0.64
CA MET A 157 -9.24 6.58 -0.73
C MET A 157 -8.48 6.63 0.60
N ALA A 158 -8.40 7.82 1.23
CA ALA A 158 -7.77 7.99 2.53
C ALA A 158 -8.50 7.18 3.63
N ALA A 159 -9.84 7.16 3.61
CA ALA A 159 -10.63 6.32 4.51
C ALA A 159 -10.34 4.83 4.28
N GLY A 160 -10.25 4.38 3.02
CA GLY A 160 -9.89 3.01 2.67
C GLY A 160 -8.51 2.61 3.20
N THR A 161 -7.51 3.48 3.04
CA THR A 161 -6.17 3.28 3.61
C THR A 161 -6.20 3.25 5.13
N ALA A 162 -6.98 4.11 5.79
CA ALA A 162 -7.09 4.13 7.24
C ALA A 162 -7.74 2.85 7.78
N ILE A 163 -8.76 2.32 7.10
CA ILE A 163 -9.39 1.04 7.43
C ILE A 163 -8.39 -0.10 7.26
N ALA A 164 -7.67 -0.15 6.13
CA ALA A 164 -6.66 -1.15 5.87
C ALA A 164 -5.53 -1.14 6.93
N TYR A 165 -5.06 0.05 7.29
CA TYR A 165 -4.08 0.24 8.36
C TYR A 165 -4.62 -0.23 9.72
N SER A 166 -5.86 0.14 10.06
CA SER A 166 -6.50 -0.27 11.32
C SER A 166 -6.63 -1.80 11.39
N PHE A 167 -7.00 -2.43 10.27
CA PHE A 167 -7.07 -3.89 10.17
C PHE A 167 -5.68 -4.53 10.37
N MET A 168 -4.63 -4.02 9.72
CA MET A 168 -3.27 -4.51 9.95
C MET A 168 -2.82 -4.36 11.41
N LEU A 169 -3.07 -3.20 12.03
CA LEU A 169 -2.72 -2.98 13.44
C LEU A 169 -3.39 -3.96 14.40
N ILE A 170 -4.66 -4.30 14.15
CA ILE A 170 -5.37 -5.31 14.93
C ILE A 170 -4.63 -6.65 14.84
N LEU A 171 -4.29 -7.08 13.62
CA LEU A 171 -3.53 -8.32 13.39
C LEU A 171 -2.16 -8.28 14.08
N THR A 172 -1.44 -7.17 13.97
CA THR A 172 -0.13 -6.97 14.60
C THR A 172 -0.21 -7.01 16.12
N THR A 173 -1.26 -6.46 16.73
CA THR A 173 -1.45 -6.47 18.19
C THR A 173 -1.67 -7.89 18.74
N PHE A 174 -2.39 -8.74 17.99
CA PHE A 174 -2.57 -10.15 18.38
C PHE A 174 -1.25 -10.94 18.48
N THR A 175 -0.21 -10.49 17.78
CA THR A 175 1.13 -11.11 17.82
C THR A 175 1.79 -11.04 19.19
N VAL A 176 1.44 -10.04 20.02
CA VAL A 176 2.00 -9.92 21.37
C VAL A 176 1.68 -11.16 22.22
N TRP A 177 0.50 -11.76 21.99
CA TRP A 177 0.07 -12.99 22.66
C TRP A 177 0.44 -14.25 21.88
N MET A 178 0.22 -14.22 20.55
CA MET A 178 0.64 -15.28 19.64
C MET A 178 2.03 -14.95 19.09
N VAL A 179 3.08 -15.43 19.78
CA VAL A 179 4.51 -15.24 19.44
C VAL A 179 4.86 -15.58 17.97
N ARG A 180 3.98 -16.28 17.22
CA ARG A 180 4.12 -16.59 15.80
C ARG A 180 3.06 -15.89 14.94
N ASN A 181 3.46 -14.85 14.19
CA ASN A 181 2.58 -14.00 13.38
C ASN A 181 2.41 -14.43 11.90
N GLN A 182 3.22 -15.36 11.39
CA GLN A 182 3.22 -15.64 9.94
C GLN A 182 1.82 -15.99 9.38
N SER A 183 1.02 -16.74 10.14
CA SER A 183 -0.35 -17.11 9.74
C SER A 183 -1.36 -15.96 9.79
N LEU A 184 -1.14 -14.93 10.62
CA LEU A 184 -2.01 -13.75 10.64
C LEU A 184 -1.71 -12.81 9.47
N MET A 185 -0.45 -12.78 9.00
CA MET A 185 -0.11 -12.05 7.77
C MET A 185 -0.75 -12.69 6.52
N GLU A 186 -1.01 -13.99 6.53
CA GLU A 186 -1.79 -14.65 5.47
C GLU A 186 -3.23 -14.10 5.39
N MET A 187 -3.82 -13.67 6.51
CA MET A 187 -5.14 -13.03 6.49
C MET A 187 -5.12 -11.71 5.72
N TRP A 188 -4.02 -10.95 5.78
CA TRP A 188 -3.84 -9.75 4.97
C TRP A 188 -3.84 -10.09 3.47
N TRP A 189 -3.13 -11.14 3.06
CA TRP A 189 -3.11 -11.59 1.67
C TRP A 189 -4.47 -12.07 1.18
N MET A 190 -5.24 -12.76 2.03
CA MET A 190 -6.62 -13.11 1.70
C MET A 190 -7.49 -11.86 1.53
N PHE A 191 -7.38 -10.89 2.45
CA PHE A 191 -8.11 -9.63 2.36
C PHE A 191 -7.79 -8.85 1.07
N SER A 192 -6.51 -8.72 0.72
CA SER A 192 -6.11 -8.04 -0.52
C SER A 192 -6.58 -8.81 -1.76
N SER A 193 -6.54 -10.14 -1.76
CA SER A 193 -7.07 -10.93 -2.88
C SER A 193 -8.58 -10.74 -3.10
N LEU A 194 -9.36 -10.58 -2.03
CA LEU A 194 -10.79 -10.29 -2.11
C LEU A 194 -11.08 -8.88 -2.62
N ALA A 195 -10.24 -7.91 -2.25
CA ALA A 195 -10.35 -6.53 -2.69
C ALA A 195 -9.96 -6.32 -4.17
N ARG A 196 -9.28 -7.30 -4.78
CA ARG A 196 -8.79 -7.21 -6.17
C ARG A 196 -9.90 -7.22 -7.22
N TYR A 197 -11.06 -7.80 -6.92
CA TYR A 197 -12.14 -7.94 -7.87
C TYR A 197 -13.31 -7.02 -7.48
N PRO A 198 -13.90 -6.30 -8.46
CA PRO A 198 -15.12 -5.55 -8.17
C PRO A 198 -16.24 -6.54 -7.79
N LYS A 199 -17.01 -6.19 -6.77
CA LYS A 199 -18.21 -6.95 -6.41
C LYS A 199 -19.32 -6.59 -7.41
N GLU A 200 -20.06 -7.62 -7.84
CA GLU A 200 -21.27 -7.46 -8.66
C GLU A 200 -22.33 -6.60 -7.96
#